data_AF-A0A816FCG2-F1
#
_entry.id   AF-A0A816FCG2-F1
#
_cell.length_a   1.000
_cell.length_b   1.000
_cell.length_c   1.000
_cell.angle_alpha   90.00
_cell.angle_beta   90.00
_cell.angle_gamma   90.00
#
_symmetry.space_group_name_H-M   'P 1'
#
loop_
_entity.id
_entity.type
_entity.pdbx_description
1 polymer ?
#
loop_
_entity_poly.entity_id
_entity_poly.type
_entity_poly.pdbx_seq_one_letter_code
_entity_poly.pdbx_strand_id
1 'polypeptide(L)'
;MHSVDDETNRTLISSDNAVRTLSNELRFLKGTLQQISEREQQLLDFRALIARMLGLDAKTLSVPDYEITARLERLLSVVQSSMPVPLLQIPPSTNAPQQQQQQQLPPYQRRQPPPPHHHHPVTHSAHGRRRTPSPVSRRNQANHRARSLSPLHAGLDPRTY
;
A
#
# COMPACT_ATOMS: atom_id res chain seq x y z
N MET A 1 54.39 -36.47 7.21
CA MET A 1 53.87 -35.36 8.02
C MET A 1 53.50 -34.17 7.12
N HIS A 2 52.59 -34.34 6.16
CA HIS A 2 52.20 -33.24 5.23
C HIS A 2 50.70 -32.90 5.27
N SER A 3 49.88 -33.64 6.01
CA SER A 3 48.42 -33.48 5.99
C SER A 3 47.90 -32.39 6.94
N VAL A 4 48.68 -32.00 7.96
CA VAL A 4 48.23 -31.03 8.99
C VAL A 4 48.42 -29.59 8.50
N ASP A 5 49.43 -29.35 7.68
CA ASP A 5 49.72 -28.02 7.11
C ASP A 5 48.68 -27.61 6.05
N ASP A 6 48.10 -28.57 5.33
CA ASP A 6 47.03 -28.30 4.34
C ASP A 6 45.69 -27.91 5.01
N GLU A 7 45.33 -28.56 6.10
CA GLU A 7 44.09 -28.30 6.87
C GLU A 7 44.12 -26.90 7.49
N THR A 8 45.25 -26.54 8.10
CA THR A 8 45.46 -25.22 8.72
C THR A 8 45.46 -24.11 7.67
N ASN A 9 46.13 -24.31 6.53
CA ASN A 9 46.12 -23.35 5.42
C ASN A 9 44.71 -23.13 4.85
N ARG A 10 43.90 -24.19 4.67
CA ARG A 10 42.51 -24.06 4.22
C ARG A 10 41.63 -23.29 5.22
N THR A 11 41.83 -23.52 6.51
CA THR A 11 41.06 -22.84 7.57
C THR A 11 41.40 -21.36 7.63
N LEU A 12 42.67 -21.00 7.48
CA LEU A 12 43.13 -19.61 7.40
C LEU A 12 42.57 -18.89 6.16
N ILE A 13 42.66 -19.51 4.98
CA ILE A 13 42.08 -18.95 3.74
C ILE A 13 40.56 -18.77 3.88
N SER A 14 39.86 -19.73 4.50
CA SER A 14 38.42 -19.61 4.76
C SER A 14 38.09 -18.46 5.73
N SER A 15 38.89 -18.30 6.79
CA SER A 15 38.76 -17.20 7.76
C SER A 15 39.01 -15.84 7.10
N ASP A 16 40.08 -15.72 6.31
CA ASP A 16 40.41 -14.49 5.58
C ASP A 16 39.33 -14.12 4.56
N ASN A 17 38.77 -15.12 3.87
CA ASN A 17 37.66 -14.90 2.95
C ASN A 17 36.40 -14.42 3.69
N ALA A 18 36.10 -14.98 4.87
CA ALA A 18 34.99 -14.53 5.70
C ALA A 18 35.20 -13.08 6.17
N VAL A 19 36.38 -12.75 6.68
CA VAL A 19 36.72 -11.38 7.10
C VAL A 19 36.62 -10.39 5.95
N ARG A 20 37.12 -10.76 4.76
CA ARG A 20 37.01 -9.93 3.55
C ARG A 20 35.56 -9.70 3.14
N THR A 21 34.75 -10.76 3.17
CA THR A 21 33.32 -10.68 2.82
C THR A 21 32.59 -9.75 3.78
N LEU A 22 32.76 -9.97 5.09
CA LEU A 22 32.18 -9.13 6.13
C LEU A 22 32.66 -7.67 6.04
N SER A 23 33.94 -7.45 5.71
CA SER A 23 34.48 -6.10 5.51
C SER A 23 33.84 -5.39 4.31
N ASN A 24 33.60 -6.11 3.22
CA ASN A 24 32.92 -5.59 2.04
C ASN A 24 31.46 -5.27 2.34
N GLU A 25 30.75 -6.17 3.03
CA GLU A 25 29.38 -5.94 3.48
C GLU A 25 29.27 -4.74 4.41
N LEU A 26 30.18 -4.61 5.39
CA LEU A 26 30.22 -3.47 6.29
C LEU A 26 30.46 -2.15 5.53
N ARG A 27 31.36 -2.16 4.55
CA ARG A 27 31.62 -0.99 3.70
C ARG A 27 30.40 -0.63 2.86
N PHE A 28 29.72 -1.63 2.31
CA PHE A 28 28.49 -1.45 1.55
C PHE A 28 27.38 -0.86 2.43
N LEU A 29 27.11 -1.46 3.59
CA LEU A 29 26.09 -0.99 4.54
C LEU A 29 26.37 0.42 5.03
N LYS A 30 27.64 0.75 5.31
CA LYS A 30 28.04 2.12 5.66
C LYS A 30 27.73 3.10 4.52
N GLY A 31 28.02 2.72 3.28
CA GLY A 31 27.68 3.52 2.11
C GLY A 31 26.17 3.72 1.96
N THR A 32 25.38 2.67 2.11
CA THR A 32 23.92 2.75 2.06
C THR A 32 23.36 3.66 3.16
N LEU A 33 23.86 3.54 4.40
CA LEU A 33 23.43 4.38 5.51
C LEU A 33 23.72 5.86 5.25
N GLN A 34 24.91 6.18 4.74
CA GLN A 34 25.25 7.55 4.37
C GLN A 34 24.30 8.12 3.32
N GLN A 35 24.02 7.34 2.27
CA GLN A 35 23.09 7.77 1.22
C GLN A 35 21.64 7.94 1.72
N ILE A 36 21.21 7.14 2.70
CA ILE A 36 19.90 7.30 3.32
C ILE A 36 19.87 8.60 4.13
N SER A 37 20.91 8.86 4.93
CA SER A 37 21.02 10.08 5.74
C SER A 37 21.04 11.34 4.87
N GLU A 38 21.75 11.33 3.75
CA GLU A 38 21.78 12.45 2.80
C GLU A 38 20.39 12.73 2.21
N ARG A 39 19.63 11.68 1.85
CA ARG A 39 18.26 11.81 1.35
C ARG A 39 17.27 12.25 2.42
N GLU A 40 17.43 11.76 3.65
CA GLU A 40 16.64 12.20 4.79
C GLU A 40 16.82 13.70 5.01
N GLN A 41 18.06 14.20 5.01
CA GLN A 41 18.32 15.62 5.15
C GLN A 41 17.65 16.44 4.03
N GLN A 42 17.75 15.99 2.78
CA GLN A 42 17.07 16.65 1.65
C GLN A 42 15.55 16.70 1.83
N LEU A 43 14.93 15.63 2.35
CA LEU A 43 13.50 15.60 2.63
C LEU A 43 13.13 16.57 3.76
N LEU A 44 13.95 16.64 4.82
CA LEU A 44 13.75 17.58 5.92
C LEU A 44 13.86 19.04 5.44
N ASP A 45 14.86 19.35 4.60
CA ASP A 45 15.08 20.68 4.03
C ASP A 45 13.94 21.08 3.09
N PHE A 46 13.51 20.16 2.23
CA PHE A 46 12.38 20.38 1.34
C PHE A 46 11.09 20.64 2.13
N ARG A 47 10.82 19.83 3.15
CA ARG A 47 9.67 20.01 4.04
C ARG A 47 9.69 21.38 4.73
N ALA A 48 10.85 21.79 5.27
CA ALA A 48 11.00 23.10 5.90
C ALA A 48 10.78 24.25 4.91
N LEU A 49 11.29 24.10 3.68
CA LEU A 49 11.08 25.07 2.60
C LEU A 49 9.59 25.24 2.28
N ILE A 50 8.87 24.14 2.05
CA ILE A 50 7.43 24.18 1.72
C ILE A 50 6.61 24.72 2.90
N ALA A 51 6.90 24.30 4.13
CA ALA A 51 6.24 24.84 5.32
C ALA A 51 6.37 26.37 5.38
N ARG A 52 7.58 26.90 5.19
CA ARG A 52 7.82 28.35 5.15
C ARG A 52 7.05 29.04 4.02
N MET A 53 7.00 28.44 2.83
CA MET A 53 6.21 28.99 1.70
C MET A 53 4.71 29.05 2.02
N LEU A 54 4.22 28.15 2.87
CA LEU A 54 2.83 28.10 3.31
C LEU A 54 2.55 28.93 4.58
N GLY A 55 3.56 29.60 5.12
CA GLY A 55 3.49 30.36 6.38
C GLY A 55 3.39 29.46 7.63
N LEU A 56 3.91 28.24 7.54
CA LEU A 56 3.97 27.26 8.63
C LEU A 56 5.39 27.16 9.18
N ASP A 57 5.52 26.82 10.46
CA ASP A 57 6.80 26.42 11.05
C ASP A 57 6.82 24.90 11.28
N ALA A 58 7.55 24.18 10.44
CA ALA A 58 7.67 22.72 10.51
C ALA A 58 8.21 22.20 11.86
N LYS A 59 8.92 23.02 12.64
CA LYS A 59 9.48 22.61 13.94
C LYS A 59 8.44 22.60 15.06
N THR A 60 7.38 23.39 14.92
CA THR A 60 6.31 23.50 15.93
C THR A 60 5.13 22.58 15.65
N LEU A 61 5.05 22.00 14.45
CA LEU A 61 3.96 21.13 14.04
C LEU A 61 4.17 19.71 14.56
N SER A 62 3.14 19.14 15.17
CA SER A 62 3.14 17.73 15.62
C SER A 62 3.13 16.75 14.44
N VAL A 63 2.48 17.12 13.33
CA VAL A 63 2.41 16.35 12.09
C VAL A 63 2.64 17.27 10.88
N PRO A 64 3.90 17.65 10.59
CA PRO A 64 4.21 18.67 9.58
C PRO A 64 3.65 18.34 8.19
N ASP A 65 3.73 17.08 7.76
CA ASP A 65 3.34 16.66 6.41
C ASP A 65 1.82 16.76 6.19
N TYR A 66 1.03 16.44 7.23
CA TYR A 66 -0.42 16.56 7.19
C TYR A 66 -0.86 18.01 7.08
N GLU A 67 -0.26 18.89 7.88
CA GLU A 67 -0.58 20.32 7.89
C GLU A 67 -0.19 21.02 6.59
N ILE A 68 0.97 20.65 6.03
CA ILE A 68 1.39 21.08 4.69
C ILE A 68 0.35 20.66 3.65
N THR A 69 -0.05 19.39 3.65
CA THR A 69 -1.04 18.85 2.70
C THR A 69 -2.39 19.56 2.83
N ALA A 70 -2.91 19.68 4.06
CA ALA A 70 -4.18 20.35 4.32
C ALA A 70 -4.16 21.85 3.95
N ARG A 71 -3.01 22.51 4.05
CA ARG A 71 -2.85 23.92 3.62
C ARG A 71 -2.81 24.03 2.10
N LEU A 72 -2.14 23.11 1.40
CA LEU A 72 -2.13 23.04 -0.06
C LEU A 72 -3.52 22.76 -0.63
N GLU A 73 -4.27 21.80 -0.06
CA GLU A 73 -5.64 21.49 -0.49
C GLU A 73 -6.57 22.71 -0.38
N ARG A 74 -6.45 23.48 0.70
CA ARG A 74 -7.20 24.74 0.87
C ARG A 74 -6.83 25.81 -0.16
N LEU A 75 -5.55 25.92 -0.52
CA LEU A 75 -5.13 26.87 -1.57
C LEU A 75 -5.64 26.42 -2.95
N LEU A 76 -5.58 25.11 -3.22
CA LEU A 76 -6.07 24.52 -4.47
C LEU A 76 -7.58 24.68 -4.61
N SER A 77 -8.36 24.50 -3.54
CA SER A 77 -9.81 24.68 -3.61
C SER A 77 -10.21 26.11 -3.94
N VAL A 78 -9.47 27.11 -3.42
CA VAL A 78 -9.68 28.53 -3.76
C VAL A 78 -9.35 28.80 -5.23
N VAL A 79 -8.24 28.27 -5.73
CA VAL A 79 -7.82 28.45 -7.14
C VAL A 79 -8.78 27.75 -8.10
N GLN A 80 -9.23 26.54 -7.80
CA GLN A 80 -10.20 25.81 -8.63
C GLN A 80 -11.59 26.46 -8.61
N SER A 81 -11.97 27.06 -7.49
CA SER A 81 -13.22 27.82 -7.40
C SER A 81 -13.15 29.13 -8.19
N SER A 82 -11.96 29.74 -8.33
CA SER A 82 -11.78 31.01 -9.04
C SER A 82 -11.43 30.85 -10.52
N MET A 83 -10.91 29.69 -10.94
CA MET A 83 -10.57 29.37 -12.33
C MET A 83 -10.96 27.91 -12.62
N PRO A 84 -11.91 27.63 -13.53
CA PRO A 84 -12.13 26.27 -13.99
C PRO A 84 -10.91 25.82 -14.80
N VAL A 85 -9.95 25.18 -14.13
CA VAL A 85 -8.80 24.56 -14.77
C VAL A 85 -9.32 23.36 -15.58
N PRO A 86 -9.11 23.30 -16.90
CA PRO A 86 -9.37 22.08 -17.64
C PRO A 86 -8.43 21.01 -17.08
N LEU A 87 -8.99 19.96 -16.47
CA LEU A 87 -8.24 18.77 -16.11
C LEU A 87 -7.57 18.26 -17.40
N LEU A 88 -6.25 18.44 -17.50
CA LEU A 88 -5.47 17.82 -18.56
C LEU A 88 -5.56 16.31 -18.32
N GLN A 89 -6.34 15.63 -19.17
CA GLN A 89 -6.46 14.18 -19.19
C GLN A 89 -5.04 13.62 -19.37
N ILE A 90 -4.49 13.01 -18.32
CA ILE A 90 -3.27 12.21 -18.45
C ILE A 90 -3.67 11.02 -19.33
N PRO A 91 -3.09 10.87 -20.55
CA PRO A 91 -3.40 9.73 -21.39
C PRO A 91 -3.01 8.45 -20.62
N PRO A 92 -3.84 7.40 -20.65
CA PRO A 92 -3.45 6.13 -20.04
C PRO A 92 -2.14 5.67 -20.70
N SER A 93 -1.10 5.48 -19.89
CA SER A 93 0.20 5.01 -20.32
C SER A 93 0.03 3.74 -21.15
N THR A 94 0.26 3.85 -22.45
CA THR A 94 0.19 2.72 -23.39
C THR A 94 1.41 1.83 -23.13
N ASN A 95 1.27 0.87 -22.23
CA ASN A 95 2.17 -0.28 -22.07
C ASN A 95 1.34 -1.48 -21.58
N ALA A 96 0.21 -1.71 -22.25
CA ALA A 96 -0.46 -3.01 -22.22
C ALA A 96 -0.24 -3.67 -23.58
N PRO A 97 0.25 -4.93 -23.65
CA PRO A 97 0.43 -5.62 -24.92
C PRO A 97 -0.91 -5.74 -25.64
N GLN A 98 -0.94 -5.23 -26.87
CA GLN A 98 -2.09 -5.28 -27.77
C GLN A 98 -2.46 -6.73 -28.04
N GLN A 99 -3.60 -7.18 -27.49
CA GLN A 99 -4.30 -8.34 -28.03
C GLN A 99 -4.89 -7.96 -29.38
N GLN A 100 -4.62 -8.81 -30.37
CA GLN A 100 -4.97 -8.64 -31.77
C GLN A 100 -6.46 -8.33 -31.97
N GLN A 101 -6.70 -7.38 -32.87
CA GLN A 101 -8.00 -6.90 -33.32
C GLN A 101 -8.88 -8.05 -33.84
N GLN A 102 -9.98 -8.34 -33.14
CA GLN A 102 -11.15 -8.93 -33.78
C GLN A 102 -12.03 -7.78 -34.29
N GLN A 103 -12.41 -7.92 -35.56
CA GLN A 103 -13.05 -6.95 -36.43
C GLN A 103 -14.33 -6.34 -35.82
N GLN A 104 -14.42 -5.01 -35.79
CA GLN A 104 -15.60 -4.27 -35.35
C GLN A 104 -16.47 -3.91 -36.57
N LEU A 105 -17.72 -4.39 -36.58
CA LEU A 105 -18.79 -3.97 -37.50
C LEU A 105 -19.51 -2.70 -36.98
N PRO A 106 -20.11 -1.87 -37.87
CA PRO A 106 -20.60 -0.52 -37.52
C PRO A 106 -21.90 -0.50 -36.69
N PRO A 107 -22.19 0.61 -35.96
CA PRO A 107 -23.22 0.64 -34.93
C PRO A 107 -24.54 1.21 -35.45
N TYR A 108 -25.45 0.36 -35.93
CA TYR A 108 -26.87 0.69 -35.99
C TYR A 108 -27.73 -0.55 -35.74
N GLN A 109 -28.20 -0.71 -34.50
CA GLN A 109 -29.58 -1.13 -34.16
C GLN A 109 -29.65 -1.52 -32.69
N ARG A 110 -29.81 -0.49 -31.84
CA ARG A 110 -30.37 -0.68 -30.50
C ARG A 110 -31.84 -1.08 -30.68
N ARG A 111 -32.12 -2.39 -30.78
CA ARG A 111 -33.50 -2.91 -30.70
C ARG A 111 -34.06 -2.55 -29.32
N GLN A 112 -35.01 -1.64 -29.28
CA GLN A 112 -35.82 -1.40 -28.10
C GLN A 112 -36.74 -2.61 -27.87
N PRO A 113 -36.89 -3.12 -26.64
CA PRO A 113 -37.96 -4.08 -26.33
C PRO A 113 -39.32 -3.36 -26.33
N PRO A 114 -40.41 -4.01 -26.78
CA PRO A 114 -41.73 -3.38 -26.84
C PRO A 114 -42.31 -3.11 -25.43
N PRO A 115 -43.16 -2.07 -25.26
CA PRO A 115 -43.74 -1.71 -23.98
C PRO A 115 -44.77 -2.75 -23.48
N PRO A 116 -44.93 -2.93 -22.16
CA PRO A 116 -45.84 -3.93 -21.60
C PRO A 116 -47.28 -3.45 -21.60
N HIS A 117 -48.19 -4.27 -22.14
CA HIS A 117 -49.64 -4.09 -22.05
C HIS A 117 -50.16 -4.43 -20.65
N HIS A 118 -50.99 -3.55 -20.08
CA HIS A 118 -51.68 -3.74 -18.80
C HIS A 118 -52.82 -4.75 -18.92
N HIS A 119 -52.78 -5.84 -18.14
CA HIS A 119 -53.95 -6.68 -17.86
C HIS A 119 -54.04 -7.10 -16.39
N HIS A 120 -55.30 -7.19 -15.96
CA HIS A 120 -55.87 -7.24 -14.61
C HIS A 120 -55.53 -8.49 -13.78
N PRO A 121 -55.72 -8.43 -12.44
CA PRO A 121 -55.42 -9.54 -11.56
C PRO A 121 -56.62 -10.49 -11.44
N VAL A 122 -56.36 -11.80 -11.46
CA VAL A 122 -57.30 -12.80 -10.93
C VAL A 122 -56.52 -13.86 -10.15
N THR A 123 -57.14 -14.19 -9.02
CA THR A 123 -56.78 -15.07 -7.92
C THR A 123 -56.58 -16.53 -8.31
N HIS A 124 -55.81 -17.26 -7.50
CA HIS A 124 -56.07 -18.60 -6.91
C HIS A 124 -54.71 -19.24 -6.55
N SER A 125 -54.42 -19.28 -5.26
CA SER A 125 -54.52 -20.48 -4.42
C SER A 125 -53.61 -21.65 -4.82
N ALA A 126 -52.54 -21.73 -4.04
CA ALA A 126 -52.25 -22.87 -3.15
C ALA A 126 -51.53 -24.09 -3.74
N HIS A 127 -50.80 -24.72 -2.81
CA HIS A 127 -50.16 -26.04 -2.88
C HIS A 127 -48.86 -26.01 -3.69
N GLY A 128 -47.69 -26.36 -3.18
CA GLY A 128 -47.36 -27.18 -2.03
C GLY A 128 -46.16 -28.05 -2.44
N ARG A 129 -45.33 -28.37 -1.44
CA ARG A 129 -44.35 -29.47 -1.40
C ARG A 129 -42.93 -29.23 -1.92
N ARG A 130 -42.05 -29.34 -0.92
CA ARG A 130 -40.90 -30.25 -0.83
C ARG A 130 -39.79 -30.08 -1.87
N ARG A 131 -38.71 -29.42 -1.43
CA ARG A 131 -37.35 -29.83 -1.79
C ARG A 131 -36.75 -30.62 -0.64
N THR A 132 -36.42 -31.87 -0.92
CA THR A 132 -35.55 -32.74 -0.12
C THR A 132 -34.10 -32.26 -0.21
N PRO A 133 -33.31 -32.36 0.89
CA PRO A 133 -31.89 -31.99 0.91
C PRO A 133 -30.99 -33.23 0.86
N SER A 134 -29.85 -33.16 0.17
CA SER A 134 -28.72 -34.09 0.34
C SER A 134 -27.48 -33.66 -0.48
N PRO A 135 -26.25 -34.11 -0.13
CA PRO A 135 -25.47 -33.47 0.94
C PRO A 135 -23.95 -33.36 0.60
N VAL A 136 -23.19 -32.87 1.58
CA VAL A 136 -21.74 -33.09 1.78
C VAL A 136 -20.77 -32.26 0.94
N SER A 137 -20.32 -31.15 1.52
CA SER A 137 -18.92 -31.05 1.95
C SER A 137 -18.81 -30.17 3.20
N ARG A 138 -18.79 -30.85 4.36
CA ARG A 138 -18.06 -30.40 5.55
C ARG A 138 -16.59 -30.29 5.12
N ARG A 139 -15.84 -29.26 5.50
CA ARG A 139 -15.29 -29.15 6.86
C ARG A 139 -14.85 -27.70 7.15
N ASN A 140 -15.55 -27.11 8.12
CA ASN A 140 -15.10 -26.19 9.19
C ASN A 140 -14.26 -24.96 8.77
N GLN A 141 -14.79 -23.73 8.68
CA GLN A 141 -15.36 -22.90 9.77
C GLN A 141 -14.55 -23.01 11.07
N ALA A 142 -13.82 -21.95 11.44
CA ALA A 142 -14.23 -20.96 12.45
C ALA A 142 -13.10 -20.97 13.51
N ASN A 143 -12.74 -19.93 14.23
CA ASN A 143 -13.20 -18.56 14.34
C ASN A 143 -12.25 -17.88 15.34
N HIS A 144 -12.17 -16.55 15.26
CA HIS A 144 -11.95 -15.62 16.38
C HIS A 144 -10.75 -15.85 17.32
N ARG A 145 -9.74 -14.97 17.21
CA ARG A 145 -9.12 -14.39 18.41
C ARG A 145 -8.67 -12.96 18.13
N ALA A 146 -9.59 -12.03 18.35
CA ALA A 146 -9.22 -10.73 18.87
C ALA A 146 -8.63 -10.93 20.27
N ARG A 147 -7.48 -10.32 20.55
CA ARG A 147 -7.06 -9.86 21.88
C ARG A 147 -5.88 -8.90 21.72
N SER A 148 -6.24 -7.63 21.68
CA SER A 148 -5.43 -6.53 22.18
C SER A 148 -4.98 -6.85 23.60
N LEU A 149 -3.67 -6.77 23.84
CA LEU A 149 -3.11 -6.62 25.19
C LEU A 149 -2.10 -5.48 25.12
N SER A 150 -2.56 -4.30 25.54
CA SER A 150 -1.71 -3.19 25.94
C SER A 150 -0.98 -3.60 27.24
N PRO A 151 0.35 -3.44 27.34
CA PRO A 151 1.01 -3.50 28.63
C PRO A 151 0.67 -2.23 29.42
N LEU A 152 -0.15 -2.41 30.45
CA LEU A 152 -0.38 -1.43 31.51
C LEU A 152 0.94 -1.18 32.25
N HIS A 153 1.32 0.09 32.33
CA HIS A 153 1.74 0.77 33.55
C HIS A 153 2.58 -0.08 34.53
N ALA A 154 3.90 -0.12 34.31
CA ALA A 154 4.83 -0.50 35.37
C ALA A 154 4.80 0.62 36.43
N GLY A 155 4.23 0.31 37.59
CA GLY A 155 4.23 1.19 38.74
C GLY A 155 5.66 1.51 39.16
N LEU A 156 5.97 2.80 39.17
CA LEU A 156 7.08 3.36 39.92
C LEU A 156 6.86 3.04 41.39
N ASP A 157 7.77 2.30 41.99
CA ASP A 157 7.86 2.10 43.44
C ASP A 157 8.34 3.42 44.07
N PRO A 158 7.57 4.08 44.97
CA PRO A 158 7.97 5.34 45.59
C PRO A 158 8.93 5.16 46.77
N ARG A 159 9.65 4.03 46.86
CA ARG A 159 10.61 3.77 47.95
C ARG A 159 12.08 3.66 47.54
N THR A 160 12.44 4.11 46.36
CA THR A 160 13.83 4.35 45.98
C THR A 160 14.17 5.83 46.23
N TYR A 161 14.51 6.13 47.48
CA TYR A 161 15.33 7.29 47.89
C TYR A 161 16.59 6.74 48.56
#